data_AF-A0A527JZ25-F1
#
_entry.id   AF-A0A527JZ25-F1
#
_cell.length_a   1.000
_cell.length_b   1.000
_cell.length_c   1.000
_cell.angle_alpha   90.00
_cell.angle_beta   90.00
_cell.angle_gamma   90.00
#
_symmetry.space_group_name_H-M   'P 1'
#
loop_
_entity.id
_entity.type
_entity.pdbx_description
1 polymer ?
#
loop_
_entity_poly.entity_id
_entity_poly.type
_entity_poly.pdbx_seq_one_letter_code
_entity_poly.pdbx_strand_id
1 'polypeptide(L)'
;MSSRLLNKIGLFFAALVLVSPAILFFLWMISLSLKFEIDNGAYPPILIPERFAWSNYAKVFEENNFLLYLWNSVLVTGTATLLA
;
A
#
# COMPACT_ATOMS: atom_id res chain seq x y z
N MET A 1 1.48 -17.45 -36.14
CA MET A 1 1.85 -17.02 -34.78
C MET A 1 2.34 -18.26 -34.03
N SER A 2 3.58 -18.31 -33.52
CA SER A 2 4.07 -19.53 -32.87
C SER A 2 3.25 -19.82 -31.61
N SER A 3 2.79 -21.06 -31.41
CA SER A 3 1.99 -21.48 -30.25
C SER A 3 2.64 -21.13 -28.91
N ARG A 4 3.98 -21.06 -28.89
CA ARG A 4 4.76 -20.63 -27.72
C ARG A 4 4.55 -19.16 -27.35
N LEU A 5 4.40 -18.28 -28.34
CA LEU A 5 4.17 -16.85 -28.07
C LEU A 5 2.77 -16.62 -27.49
N LEU A 6 1.76 -17.30 -28.03
CA LEU A 6 0.39 -17.21 -27.53
C LEU A 6 0.28 -17.70 -26.08
N ASN A 7 0.94 -18.82 -25.75
CA ASN A 7 0.98 -19.35 -24.39
C ASN A 7 1.67 -18.39 -23.41
N LYS A 8 2.77 -17.74 -23.81
CA LYS A 8 3.46 -16.75 -22.96
C LYS A 8 2.59 -15.53 -22.68
N ILE A 9 1.90 -15.02 -23.69
CA ILE A 9 0.99 -13.87 -23.54
C ILE A 9 -0.18 -14.27 -22.62
N GLY A 10 -0.75 -15.46 -22.82
CA GLY A 10 -1.83 -15.97 -21.97
C GLY A 10 -1.40 -16.13 -20.51
N LEU A 11 -0.22 -16.70 -20.25
CA LEU A 11 0.34 -16.82 -18.90
C LEU A 11 0.59 -15.46 -18.25
N PHE A 12 1.17 -14.51 -19.00
CA PHE A 12 1.41 -13.16 -18.49
C PHE A 12 0.10 -12.44 -18.14
N PHE A 13 -0.90 -12.52 -19.01
CA PHE A 13 -2.21 -11.92 -18.76
C PHE A 13 -2.89 -12.56 -17.55
N ALA A 14 -2.86 -13.88 -17.43
CA ALA A 14 -3.41 -14.59 -16.27
C ALA A 14 -2.71 -14.18 -14.98
N ALA A 15 -1.38 -14.08 -14.98
CA ALA A 15 -0.60 -13.60 -13.83
C ALA A 15 -0.96 -12.15 -13.47
N LEU A 16 -1.09 -11.27 -14.46
CA LEU A 16 -1.45 -9.87 -14.25
C LEU A 16 -2.83 -9.76 -13.61
N VAL A 17 -3.83 -10.46 -14.16
CA VAL A 17 -5.19 -10.47 -13.60
C VAL A 17 -5.19 -11.01 -12.19
N LEU A 18 -4.46 -12.10 -11.92
CA LEU A 18 -4.38 -12.70 -10.58
C LEU A 18 -3.76 -11.75 -9.54
N VAL A 19 -2.72 -11.01 -9.91
CA VAL A 19 -1.98 -10.12 -8.99
C VAL A 19 -2.64 -8.73 -8.88
N SER A 20 -3.44 -8.33 -9.89
CA SER A 20 -4.05 -7.00 -9.95
C SER A 20 -4.85 -6.57 -8.72
N PRO A 21 -5.66 -7.42 -8.04
CA PRO A 21 -6.42 -6.99 -6.87
C PRO A 21 -5.51 -6.64 -5.69
N ALA A 22 -4.41 -7.38 -5.51
CA ALA A 22 -3.43 -7.09 -4.46
C ALA A 22 -2.76 -5.73 -4.72
N ILE A 23 -2.33 -5.48 -5.96
CA ILE A 23 -1.72 -4.19 -6.33
C ILE A 23 -2.72 -3.05 -6.13
N LEU A 24 -3.97 -3.21 -6.59
CA LEU A 24 -5.01 -2.19 -6.43
C LEU A 24 -5.30 -1.88 -4.97
N PHE A 25 -5.30 -2.89 -4.10
CA PHE A 25 -5.46 -2.70 -2.66
C PHE A 25 -4.32 -1.84 -2.07
N PHE A 26 -3.06 -2.13 -2.42
CA PHE A 26 -1.94 -1.31 -1.96
C PHE A 26 -1.96 0.11 -2.53
N LEU A 27 -2.33 0.29 -3.79
CA LEU A 27 -2.51 1.62 -4.39
C LEU A 27 -3.61 2.41 -3.68
N TRP A 28 -4.71 1.74 -3.30
CA TRP A 28 -5.76 2.36 -2.50
C TRP A 28 -5.29 2.75 -1.11
N MET A 29 -4.46 1.93 -0.43
CA MET A 29 -3.87 2.31 0.85
C MET A 29 -2.98 3.56 0.75
N ILE A 30 -2.15 3.65 -0.30
CA ILE A 30 -1.33 4.85 -0.54
C ILE A 30 -2.24 6.06 -0.79
N SER A 31 -3.28 5.91 -1.59
CA SER A 31 -4.29 6.94 -1.83
C SER A 31 -4.92 7.45 -0.54
N LEU A 32 -5.35 6.55 0.35
CA LEU A 32 -5.94 6.90 1.65
C LEU A 32 -4.95 7.69 2.53
N SER A 33 -3.68 7.29 2.57
CA SER A 33 -2.66 8.01 3.35
C SER A 33 -2.45 9.46 2.91
N LEU A 34 -2.76 9.75 1.64
CA LEU A 34 -2.57 11.06 1.01
C LEU A 34 -3.85 11.90 0.95
N LYS A 35 -4.99 11.40 1.45
CA LYS A 35 -6.27 12.12 1.45
C LYS A 35 -6.53 12.82 2.77
N PHE A 36 -7.34 13.88 2.72
CA PHE A 36 -7.96 14.41 3.92
C PHE A 36 -9.07 13.47 4.40
N GLU A 37 -9.30 13.40 5.71
CA GLU A 37 -10.31 12.49 6.29
C GLU A 37 -11.71 12.71 5.71
N ILE A 38 -12.05 13.96 5.38
CA ILE A 38 -13.33 14.31 4.75
C ILE A 38 -13.52 13.68 3.36
N ASP A 39 -12.42 13.42 2.64
CA ASP A 39 -12.44 12.85 1.30
C ASP A 39 -12.53 11.30 1.33
N ASN A 40 -12.34 10.67 2.49
CA ASN A 40 -12.43 9.21 2.64
C ASN A 40 -13.86 8.69 2.50
N GLY A 41 -14.87 9.52 2.81
CA GLY A 41 -16.29 9.21 2.65
C GLY A 41 -16.90 9.67 1.32
N ALA A 42 -16.11 10.20 0.39
CA ALA A 42 -16.61 10.74 -0.86
C ALA A 42 -17.19 9.63 -1.78
N TYR A 43 -18.30 9.95 -2.45
CA TYR A 43 -18.91 9.10 -3.48
C TYR A 43 -19.04 9.88 -4.80
N PRO A 44 -18.42 9.42 -5.90
CA PRO A 44 -17.69 8.16 -6.08
C PRO A 44 -16.33 8.14 -5.33
N PRO A 45 -15.77 6.95 -5.01
CA PRO A 45 -14.45 6.84 -4.38
C PRO A 45 -13.35 7.47 -5.24
N ILE A 46 -12.63 8.42 -4.66
CA ILE A 46 -11.54 9.12 -5.34
C ILE A 46 -10.28 8.25 -5.25
N LEU A 47 -9.68 7.78 -6.35
CA LEU A 47 -8.43 7.00 -6.27
C LEU A 47 -7.17 7.88 -6.23
N ILE A 48 -7.17 9.01 -6.92
CA ILE A 48 -6.06 9.97 -6.91
C ILE A 48 -6.61 11.28 -6.35
N PRO A 49 -6.15 11.75 -5.19
CA PRO A 49 -6.68 12.97 -4.59
C PRO A 49 -6.33 14.19 -5.45
N GLU A 50 -7.25 15.14 -5.56
CA GLU A 50 -6.98 16.44 -6.21
C GLU A 50 -5.99 17.28 -5.39
N ARG A 51 -5.99 17.09 -4.07
CA ARG A 51 -5.12 17.78 -3.11
C ARG A 51 -4.45 16.76 -2.19
N PHE A 52 -3.12 16.75 -2.16
CA PHE A 52 -2.35 15.82 -1.32
C PHE A 52 -2.24 16.33 0.12
N ALA A 53 -2.72 15.53 1.07
CA ALA A 53 -2.67 15.78 2.50
C ALA A 53 -1.33 15.32 3.11
N TRP A 54 -0.21 15.95 2.73
CA TRP A 54 1.11 15.64 3.29
C TRP A 54 1.19 15.82 4.80
N SER A 55 0.30 16.66 5.37
CA SER A 55 0.16 16.85 6.82
C SER A 55 -0.15 15.56 7.57
N ASN A 56 -0.77 14.56 6.94
CA ASN A 56 -1.00 13.26 7.57
C ASN A 56 0.31 12.60 8.01
N TYR A 57 1.38 12.73 7.22
CA TYR A 57 2.68 12.17 7.57
C TYR A 57 3.29 12.91 8.75
N ALA A 58 3.23 14.24 8.78
CA ALA A 58 3.72 15.05 9.90
C ALA A 58 2.95 14.73 11.20
N LYS A 59 1.61 14.65 11.13
CA LYS A 59 0.73 14.32 12.26
C LYS A 59 1.07 13.00 12.92
N VAL A 60 1.47 11.98 12.16
CA VAL A 60 1.88 10.68 12.73
C VAL A 60 3.09 10.83 13.66
N PHE A 61 4.01 11.75 13.36
CA PHE A 61 5.18 11.99 14.22
C PHE A 61 4.90 12.96 15.38
N GLU A 62 3.95 13.88 15.21
CA GLU A 62 3.61 14.88 16.23
C GLU A 62 2.61 14.36 17.27
N GLU A 63 1.55 13.67 16.82
CA GLU A 63 0.43 13.25 17.67
C GLU A 63 0.65 11.86 18.30
N ASN A 64 1.58 11.07 17.76
CA ASN A 64 1.84 9.71 18.22
C ASN A 64 3.33 9.51 18.52
N ASN A 65 3.64 8.63 19.47
CA ASN A 65 5.01 8.15 19.71
C ASN A 65 5.46 7.15 18.62
N PHE A 66 5.25 7.49 17.35
CA PHE A 66 5.45 6.60 16.20
C PHE A 66 6.85 6.00 16.17
N LEU A 67 7.89 6.83 16.40
CA LEU A 67 9.28 6.35 16.41
C LEU A 67 9.55 5.34 17.53
N LEU A 68 8.95 5.53 18.70
CA LEU A 68 9.07 4.57 19.80
C LEU A 68 8.41 3.24 19.44
N TYR A 69 7.21 3.26 18.86
CA TYR A 69 6.51 2.05 18.43
C TYR A 69 7.24 1.33 17.29
N LEU A 70 7.79 2.08 16.34
CA LEU A 70 8.63 1.55 15.28
C LEU A 70 9.87 0.87 15.87
N TRP A 71 10.55 1.52 16.81
CA TRP A 71 11.73 0.96 17.47
C TRP A 71 11.43 -0.30 18.26
N ASN A 72 10.34 -0.30 19.04
CA ASN A 72 9.89 -1.48 19.77
C ASN A 72 9.61 -2.66 18.82
N SER A 73 8.98 -2.40 17.67
CA SER A 73 8.67 -3.42 16.67
C SER A 73 9.93 -4.02 16.04
N VAL A 74 10.91 -3.18 15.70
CA VAL A 74 12.21 -3.61 15.17
C VAL A 74 12.98 -4.43 16.20
N LEU A 75 13.02 -3.97 17.45
CA LEU A 75 13.73 -4.67 18.52
C LEU A 75 13.11 -6.03 18.80
N VAL A 76 11.78 -6.11 18.99
CA VAL A 76 11.09 -7.38 19.28
C VAL A 76 11.22 -8.35 18.10
N THR A 77 10.94 -7.90 16.88
CA THR A 77 11.03 -8.77 15.69
C THR A 77 12.47 -9.19 15.42
N GLY A 78 13.42 -8.27 15.56
CA GLY A 78 14.84 -8.51 15.35
C GLY A 78 15.40 -9.51 16.35
N THR A 79 15.12 -9.32 17.64
CA THR A 79 15.53 -10.27 18.69
C THR A 79 14.86 -11.64 18.51
N ALA A 80 13.57 -11.68 18.19
CA ALA A 80 12.88 -12.94 17.88
C ALA A 80 13.49 -13.68 16.69
N THR A 81 13.83 -12.96 15.61
CA THR A 81 14.44 -13.56 14.40
C THR A 81 15.86 -14.06 14.67
N LEU A 82 16.63 -13.35 15.49
CA LEU A 82 18.00 -13.73 15.83
C LEU A 82 18.06 -14.94 16.79
N LEU A 83 17.03 -15.13 17.61
CA LEU A 83 16.95 -16.23 18.59
C LEU A 83 16.18 -17.45 18.08
N ALA A 84 15.49 -17.34 16.94
CA ALA A 84 14.78 -18.43 16.28
C ALA A 84 15.75 -19.39 15.56
#